data_AF-K1SYK9-F1
#
_entry.id   AF-K1SYK9-F1
#
_cell.length_a   1.000
_cell.length_b   1.000
_cell.length_c   1.000
_cell.angle_alpha   90.00
_cell.angle_beta   90.00
_cell.angle_gamma   90.00
#
_symmetry.space_group_name_H-M   'P 1'
#
loop_
_entity.id
_entity.type
_entity.pdbx_description
1 polymer ?
#
loop_
_entity_poly.entity_id
_entity_poly.type
_entity_poly.pdbx_seq_one_letter_code
_entity_poly.pdbx_strand_id
1 'polypeptide(L)' 'EECGKRNIAFYHPSPIFCTDNAAMIGVAGYYEYIKGVRSGYDLNAVPNLKLGER' A
#
# COMPACT_ATOMS: atom_id res chain seq x y z
N GLU A 1 6.24 -1.25 -23.28
CA GLU A 1 7.36 -1.21 -24.24
C GLU A 1 8.56 -0.40 -23.73
N GLU A 2 8.38 0.82 -23.21
CA GLU A 2 9.50 1.67 -22.73
C GLU A 2 10.37 1.05 -21.63
N CYS A 3 9.78 0.34 -20.67
CA CYS A 3 10.55 -0.35 -19.63
C CYS A 3 11.53 -1.37 -20.25
N GLY A 4 11.09 -2.14 -21.25
CA GLY A 4 11.95 -3.10 -21.95
C GLY A 4 13.09 -2.43 -22.71
N LYS A 5 12.82 -1.32 -23.42
CA LYS A 5 13.86 -0.53 -24.11
C LYS A 5 14.93 0.00 -23.16
N ARG A 6 14.54 0.30 -21.92
CA ARG A 6 15.42 0.84 -20.88
C ARG A 6 16.01 -0.22 -19.95
N ASN A 7 15.77 -1.51 -20.22
CA ASN A 7 16.17 -2.63 -19.37
C ASN A 7 15.66 -2.50 -17.92
N ILE A 8 14.41 -2.07 -17.76
CA ILE A 8 13.70 -1.93 -16.49
C ILE A 8 12.61 -3.01 -16.42
N ALA A 9 12.53 -3.73 -15.30
CA ALA A 9 11.46 -4.69 -15.07
C ALA A 9 10.12 -3.97 -14.85
N PHE A 10 9.08 -4.41 -15.56
CA PHE A 10 7.72 -3.91 -15.40
C PHE A 10 6.90 -4.89 -14.55
N TYR A 11 6.21 -4.35 -13.53
CA TYR A 11 5.34 -5.11 -12.65
C TYR A 11 3.95 -4.50 -12.67
N HIS A 12 2.94 -5.35 -12.75
CA HIS A 12 1.55 -4.97 -12.55
C HIS A 12 0.84 -6.08 -11.75
N PRO A 13 -0.01 -5.74 -10.78
CA PRO A 13 -0.86 -6.72 -10.14
C PRO A 13 -1.89 -7.31 -11.11
N SER A 14 -2.54 -8.40 -10.70
CA SER A 14 -3.80 -8.83 -11.32
C SER A 14 -4.85 -7.71 -11.19
N PRO A 15 -5.70 -7.46 -12.20
CA PRO A 15 -6.68 -6.35 -12.18
C PRO A 15 -7.58 -6.31 -10.93
N ILE A 16 -7.92 -7.46 -10.34
CA ILE A 16 -8.71 -7.56 -9.10
C ILE A 16 -8.03 -6.87 -7.90
N PHE A 17 -6.71 -6.68 -7.94
CA PHE A 17 -5.93 -5.99 -6.92
C PHE A 17 -5.61 -4.53 -7.28
N CYS A 18 -5.96 -4.07 -8.47
CA CYS A 18 -5.69 -2.69 -8.91
C CYS A 18 -6.79 -1.71 -8.48
N THR A 19 -8.02 -2.17 -8.32
CA THR A 19 -9.13 -1.37 -7.76
C THR A 19 -9.13 -1.44 -6.24
N ASP A 20 -9.84 -0.51 -5.59
CA ASP A 20 -9.95 -0.49 -4.13
C ASP A 20 -10.45 -1.82 -3.58
N ASN A 21 -9.69 -2.38 -2.63
CA ASN A 21 -9.98 -3.67 -2.02
C ASN A 21 -9.45 -3.74 -0.59
N ALA A 22 -10.00 -4.64 0.23
CA ALA A 22 -9.55 -4.85 1.60
C ALA A 22 -8.22 -5.63 1.68
N ALA A 23 -7.85 -6.39 0.65
CA ALA A 23 -6.63 -7.20 0.67
C ALA A 23 -5.37 -6.33 0.74
N MET A 24 -5.31 -5.21 -0.01
CA MET A 24 -4.17 -4.28 0.04
C MET A 24 -4.04 -3.61 1.41
N ILE A 25 -5.16 -3.32 2.07
CA ILE A 25 -5.18 -2.75 3.43
C ILE A 25 -4.65 -3.78 4.43
N GLY A 26 -5.08 -5.04 4.33
CA GLY A 26 -4.59 -6.14 5.16
C GLY A 26 -3.08 -6.39 4.99
N VAL A 27 -2.58 -6.39 3.75
CA VAL A 27 -1.15 -6.55 3.45
C VAL A 27 -0.33 -5.39 4.04
N ALA A 28 -0.78 -4.15 3.86
CA ALA A 28 -0.12 -2.99 4.47
C ALA A 28 -0.08 -3.11 6.00
N GLY A 29 -1.22 -3.42 6.63
CA GLY A 29 -1.31 -3.61 8.08
C GLY A 29 -0.43 -4.75 8.59
N TYR A 30 -0.32 -5.87 7.87
CA TYR A 30 0.55 -6.99 8.22
C TYR A 30 2.03 -6.59 8.25
N TYR A 31 2.52 -5.91 7.21
CA TYR A 31 3.91 -5.48 7.18
C TYR A 31 4.22 -4.39 8.22
N GLU A 32 3.28 -3.50 8.52
CA GLU A 32 3.38 -2.55 9.64
C GLU A 32 3.40 -3.27 10.99
N TYR A 33 2.56 -4.29 11.15
CA TYR A 33 2.50 -5.07 12.37
C TYR A 33 3.84 -5.77 12.66
N ILE A 34 4.46 -6.37 11.64
CA ILE A 34 5.78 -6.99 11.73
C ILE A 34 6.87 -5.97 12.10
N LYS A 35 6.77 -4.72 11.61
CA LYS A 35 7.68 -3.62 11.96
C LYS A 35 7.46 -3.08 13.38
N GLY A 36 6.46 -3.58 14.12
CA GLY A 36 6.15 -3.14 15.49
C GLY A 36 5.21 -1.94 15.58
N VAL A 37 4.66 -1.45 14.46
CA VAL A 37 3.73 -0.32 14.46
C VAL A 37 2.37 -0.76 15.01
N ARG A 38 1.83 0.00 15.96
CA ARG A 38 0.50 -0.20 16.55
C ARG A 38 -0.18 1.16 16.71
N SER A 39 -1.48 1.21 16.46
CA SER A 39 -2.30 2.38 16.73
C SER A 39 -3.06 2.19 18.03
N GLY A 40 -3.28 3.30 18.76
CA GLY A 40 -4.15 3.31 19.93
C GLY A 40 -5.63 3.18 19.55
N TYR A 41 -6.49 2.95 20.55
CA TYR A 41 -7.94 2.89 20.36
C TYR A 41 -8.58 4.25 20.05
N ASP A 42 -7.82 5.33 20.21
CA ASP A 42 -8.17 6.72 19.90
C ASP A 42 -7.86 7.11 18.44
N LEU A 43 -7.37 6.16 17.61
CA LEU A 43 -7.07 6.42 16.21
C LEU A 43 -8.33 6.94 15.48
N ASN A 44 -8.17 8.06 14.78
CA ASN A 44 -9.22 8.68 13.99
C ASN A 44 -8.85 8.75 12.50
N ALA A 45 -9.85 8.86 11.64
CA ALA A 45 -9.64 9.04 10.21
C ALA A 45 -9.10 10.44 9.90
N VAL A 46 -8.11 10.50 9.00
CA VAL A 46 -7.58 11.75 8.43
C VAL A 46 -7.95 11.76 6.94
N PRO A 47 -8.99 12.51 6.53
CA PRO A 47 -9.55 12.42 5.17
C PRO A 47 -8.60 12.94 4.09
N ASN A 48 -7.58 13.71 4.47
CA ASN A 48 -6.57 14.31 3.61
C ASN A 48 -5.15 13.82 3.95
N LEU A 49 -5.01 12.60 4.47
CA LEU A 49 -3.72 12.01 4.82
C LEU A 49 -2.81 11.95 3.58
N LYS A 50 -1.62 12.54 3.66
CA LYS A 50 -0.65 12.50 2.57
C LYS A 50 0.20 11.23 2.64
N LEU A 51 0.61 10.73 1.48
CA LEU A 51 1.50 9.58 1.40
C LEU A 51 2.87 9.93 2.01
N GLY A 52 3.33 9.07 2.92
CA GLY A 52 4.59 9.26 3.65
C GLY A 52 4.48 10.11 4.92
N GLU A 53 3.33 10.77 5.14
CA GLU A 53 3.02 11.42 6.41
C GLU A 53 2.29 10.43 7.33
N ARG A 54 2.71 10.39 8.59
CA ARG A 54 2.09 9.65 9.69
C ARG A 54 2.29 10.39 10.99
#